data_AF-A0A920KE30-F1
#
_entry.id   AF-A0A920KE30-F1
#
_cell.length_a   1.000
_cell.length_b   1.000
_cell.length_c   1.000
_cell.angle_alpha   90.00
_cell.angle_beta   90.00
_cell.angle_gamma   90.00
#
_symmetry.space_group_name_H-M   'P 1'
#
loop_
_entity.id
_entity.type
_entity.pdbx_description
1 polymer ?
#
loop_
_entity_poly.entity_id
_entity_poly.type
_entity_poly.pdbx_seq_one_letter_code
_entity_poly.pdbx_strand_id
1 'polypeptide(L)'
;MATSKEVIKEINQFWEECKKTNQTAVLFAYSLGKAQRLIYNLDQSIGTIYTHAAVENMNEVIRGIKNLPKTVRITRETKREELIGNLVIAPPSTHGSPWIRKMVPYVTATASGWMTFRGARRRRAVDRGFVLSDHVDFGDLMKTIRETEAENIICTHGYKEIFQNTF
;
A
#
# COMPACT_ATOMS: atom_id res chain seq x y z
N MET A 1 -10.03 15.01 1.19
CA MET A 1 -9.00 13.99 0.90
C MET A 1 -9.61 12.96 -0.04
N ALA A 2 -8.84 12.38 -0.96
CA ALA A 2 -9.34 11.30 -1.78
C ALA A 2 -9.83 10.14 -0.90
N THR A 3 -10.98 9.58 -1.21
CA THR A 3 -11.51 8.40 -0.55
C THR A 3 -10.64 7.19 -0.84
N SER A 4 -10.71 6.16 -0.01
CA SER A 4 -9.96 4.92 -0.25
C SER A 4 -10.28 4.30 -1.63
N LYS A 5 -11.50 4.46 -2.14
CA LYS A 5 -11.91 3.96 -3.46
C LYS A 5 -11.22 4.72 -4.61
N GLU A 6 -11.14 6.04 -4.51
CA GLU A 6 -10.45 6.88 -5.50
C GLU A 6 -8.96 6.53 -5.55
N VAL A 7 -8.33 6.35 -4.40
CA VAL A 7 -6.91 5.96 -4.33
C VAL A 7 -6.67 4.59 -4.96
N ILE A 8 -7.57 3.61 -4.76
CA ILE A 8 -7.47 2.31 -5.44
C ILE A 8 -7.61 2.46 -6.97
N LYS A 9 -8.52 3.33 -7.44
CA LYS A 9 -8.67 3.62 -8.87
C LYS A 9 -7.38 4.24 -9.45
N GLU A 10 -6.75 5.16 -8.73
CA GLU A 10 -5.47 5.75 -9.14
C GLU A 10 -4.35 4.70 -9.19
N ILE A 11 -4.31 3.74 -8.26
CA ILE A 11 -3.31 2.65 -8.28
C ILE A 11 -3.56 1.71 -9.47
N ASN A 12 -4.81 1.38 -9.77
CA ASN A 12 -5.17 0.59 -10.96
C ASN A 12 -4.73 1.30 -12.25
N GLN A 13 -4.99 2.61 -12.35
CA GLN A 13 -4.54 3.41 -13.50
C GLN A 13 -3.01 3.41 -13.63
N PHE A 14 -2.29 3.58 -12.52
CA PHE A 14 -0.82 3.49 -12.51
C PHE A 14 -0.31 2.13 -13.00
N TRP A 15 -0.96 1.04 -12.60
CA TRP A 15 -0.62 -0.29 -13.08
C TRP A 15 -0.89 -0.42 -14.58
N GLU A 16 -2.05 0.02 -15.07
CA GLU A 16 -2.34 0.01 -16.51
C GLU A 16 -1.33 0.82 -17.32
N GLU A 17 -0.91 1.98 -16.83
CA GLU A 17 0.11 2.81 -17.49
C GLU A 17 1.43 2.06 -17.62
N CYS A 18 1.91 1.45 -16.53
CA CYS A 18 3.12 0.61 -16.56
C CYS A 18 2.97 -0.57 -17.53
N LYS A 19 1.79 -1.20 -17.58
CA LYS A 19 1.52 -2.28 -18.52
C LYS A 19 1.59 -1.82 -19.96
N LYS A 20 0.99 -0.67 -20.28
CA LYS A 20 1.00 -0.06 -21.64
C LYS A 20 2.42 0.32 -22.08
N THR A 21 3.31 0.66 -21.14
CA THR A 21 4.70 1.05 -21.42
C THR A 21 5.71 -0.08 -21.25
N ASN A 22 5.28 -1.34 -21.08
CA ASN A 22 6.15 -2.49 -20.84
C ASN A 22 7.09 -2.32 -19.63
N GLN A 23 6.56 -1.79 -18.53
CA GLN A 23 7.26 -1.62 -17.25
C GLN A 23 6.58 -2.44 -16.15
N THR A 24 7.37 -2.92 -15.20
CA THR A 24 6.86 -3.52 -13.96
C THR A 24 6.38 -2.43 -13.02
N ALA A 25 5.14 -2.50 -12.57
CA ALA A 25 4.66 -1.60 -11.51
C ALA A 25 5.15 -2.14 -10.16
N VAL A 26 5.93 -1.36 -9.40
CA VAL A 26 6.40 -1.77 -8.06
C VAL A 26 5.74 -0.89 -7.00
N LEU A 27 4.84 -1.48 -6.21
CA LEU A 27 4.10 -0.78 -5.17
C LEU A 27 4.60 -1.19 -3.77
N PHE A 28 5.20 -0.23 -3.07
CA PHE A 28 5.66 -0.44 -1.70
C PHE A 28 4.52 -0.28 -0.68
N ALA A 29 4.33 -1.33 0.12
CA ALA A 29 3.35 -1.39 1.21
C ALA A 29 3.88 -2.24 2.36
N TYR A 30 3.38 -1.99 3.58
CA TYR A 30 3.71 -2.84 4.74
C TYR A 30 3.27 -4.29 4.48
N SER A 31 4.09 -5.24 4.91
CA SER A 31 3.88 -6.68 4.66
C SER A 31 2.59 -7.22 5.26
N LEU A 32 2.15 -6.66 6.38
CA LEU A 32 0.89 -6.98 7.06
C LEU A 32 -0.03 -5.76 7.06
N GLY A 33 -1.32 -5.98 6.82
CA GLY A 33 -2.36 -4.96 6.78
C GLY A 33 -2.48 -4.33 5.40
N LYS A 34 -1.57 -3.42 5.04
CA LYS A 34 -1.70 -2.61 3.82
C LYS A 34 -1.61 -3.43 2.54
N ALA A 35 -0.64 -4.34 2.45
CA ALA A 35 -0.49 -5.19 1.28
C ALA A 35 -1.77 -6.02 1.03
N GLN A 36 -2.35 -6.63 2.06
CA GLN A 36 -3.58 -7.43 1.92
C GLN A 36 -4.77 -6.56 1.55
N ARG A 37 -4.90 -5.37 2.13
CA ARG A 37 -5.93 -4.40 1.76
C ARG A 37 -5.84 -4.00 0.29
N LEU A 38 -4.63 -3.77 -0.22
CA LEU A 38 -4.40 -3.48 -1.64
C LEU A 38 -4.79 -4.69 -2.51
N ILE A 39 -4.24 -5.87 -2.23
CA ILE A 39 -4.52 -7.11 -2.99
C ILE A 39 -6.02 -7.38 -3.07
N TYR A 40 -6.77 -7.14 -2.00
CA TYR A 40 -8.21 -7.37 -1.96
C TYR A 40 -9.01 -6.40 -2.87
N ASN A 41 -8.54 -5.16 -3.04
CA ASN A 41 -9.32 -4.10 -3.71
C ASN A 41 -8.83 -3.78 -5.13
N LEU A 42 -7.61 -4.19 -5.51
CA LEU A 42 -7.07 -3.95 -6.84
C LEU A 42 -7.75 -4.82 -7.90
N ASP A 43 -7.84 -4.29 -9.12
CA ASP A 43 -8.44 -4.97 -10.25
C ASP A 43 -7.46 -5.98 -10.85
N GLN A 44 -7.70 -7.26 -10.58
CA GLN A 44 -6.86 -8.36 -11.05
C GLN A 44 -7.06 -8.71 -12.54
N SER A 45 -8.04 -8.09 -13.23
CA SER A 45 -8.14 -8.23 -14.68
C SER A 45 -7.02 -7.49 -15.42
N ILE A 46 -6.37 -6.52 -14.76
CA ILE A 46 -5.23 -5.78 -15.31
C ILE A 46 -4.03 -6.71 -15.50
N GLY A 47 -3.80 -7.67 -14.60
CA GLY A 47 -2.70 -8.63 -14.71
C GLY A 47 -2.46 -9.42 -13.43
N THR A 48 -1.28 -10.00 -13.33
CA THR A 48 -0.87 -10.78 -12.16
C THR A 48 -0.28 -9.88 -11.07
N ILE A 49 -0.65 -10.15 -9.82
CA ILE A 49 -0.01 -9.54 -8.65
C ILE A 49 1.06 -10.49 -8.11
N TYR A 50 2.31 -10.06 -8.23
CA TYR A 50 3.47 -10.69 -7.64
C TYR A 50 3.80 -10.08 -6.29
N THR A 51 4.38 -10.88 -5.40
CA THR A 51 4.66 -10.47 -4.02
C THR A 51 6.07 -10.83 -3.60
N HIS A 52 6.69 -9.93 -2.84
CA HIS A 52 7.89 -10.26 -2.08
C HIS A 52 7.57 -11.32 -1.00
N ALA A 53 8.54 -12.17 -0.66
CA ALA A 53 8.37 -13.25 0.33
C ALA A 53 7.73 -12.80 1.65
N ALA A 54 8.20 -11.69 2.24
CA ALA A 54 7.60 -11.14 3.47
C ALA A 54 6.10 -10.81 3.35
N VAL A 55 5.63 -10.35 2.19
CA VAL A 55 4.20 -10.11 1.93
C VAL A 55 3.48 -11.43 1.76
N GLU A 56 4.06 -12.34 0.98
CA GLU A 56 3.43 -13.63 0.69
C GLU A 56 3.29 -14.53 1.92
N ASN A 57 4.29 -14.54 2.81
CA ASN A 57 4.21 -15.27 4.08
C ASN A 57 2.99 -14.81 4.91
N MET A 58 2.71 -13.51 4.92
CA MET A 58 1.50 -12.99 5.58
C MET A 58 0.24 -13.35 4.79
N ASN A 59 0.28 -13.30 3.45
CA ASN A 59 -0.85 -13.71 2.62
C ASN A 59 -1.24 -15.17 2.84
N GLU A 60 -0.27 -16.08 2.96
CA GLU A 60 -0.51 -17.51 3.24
C GLU A 60 -1.27 -17.69 4.56
N VAL A 61 -0.84 -17.02 5.63
CA VAL A 61 -1.54 -17.03 6.93
C VAL A 61 -2.95 -16.43 6.80
N ILE A 62 -3.08 -15.27 6.14
CA ILE A 62 -4.37 -14.59 5.98
C ILE A 62 -5.35 -15.42 5.13
N ARG A 63 -4.87 -16.13 4.10
CA ARG A 63 -5.72 -17.03 3.29
C ARG A 63 -6.29 -18.20 4.08
N GLY A 64 -5.65 -18.59 5.18
CA GLY A 64 -6.17 -19.58 6.11
C GLY A 64 -7.37 -19.09 6.94
N ILE A 65 -7.57 -17.77 7.04
CA ILE A 65 -8.64 -17.17 7.88
C ILE A 65 -9.65 -16.31 7.09
N LYS A 66 -9.29 -15.83 5.90
CA LYS A 66 -10.13 -14.96 5.08
C LYS A 66 -9.87 -15.20 3.61
N ASN A 67 -10.89 -14.99 2.78
CA ASN A 67 -10.72 -15.01 1.34
C ASN A 67 -9.89 -13.79 0.88
N LEU A 68 -8.60 -14.03 0.65
CA LEU A 68 -7.67 -13.07 0.06
C LEU A 68 -7.29 -13.56 -1.34
N PRO A 69 -7.37 -12.72 -2.38
CA PRO A 69 -7.01 -13.14 -3.72
C PRO A 69 -5.62 -13.76 -3.84
N LYS A 70 -5.46 -14.66 -4.80
CA LYS A 70 -4.19 -15.34 -5.06
C LYS A 70 -3.18 -14.35 -5.61
N THR A 71 -1.93 -14.53 -5.20
CA THR A 71 -0.77 -13.78 -5.66
C THR A 71 0.36 -14.76 -5.93
N VAL A 72 1.39 -14.33 -6.65
CA VAL A 72 2.53 -15.18 -7.00
C VAL A 72 3.78 -14.72 -6.25
N ARG A 73 4.36 -15.61 -5.42
CA ARG A 73 5.63 -15.33 -4.74
C ARG A 73 6.74 -15.14 -5.76
N ILE A 74 7.49 -14.05 -5.65
CA ILE A 74 8.74 -13.89 -6.40
C ILE A 74 9.83 -14.76 -5.76
N THR A 75 10.44 -15.61 -6.58
CA THR A 75 11.55 -16.48 -6.20
C THR A 75 12.79 -16.17 -7.04
N ARG A 76 13.85 -16.99 -6.88
CA ARG A 76 15.05 -16.88 -7.71
C ARG A 76 14.76 -17.27 -9.16
N GLU A 77 13.84 -18.20 -9.35
CA GLU A 77 13.43 -18.79 -10.63
C GLU A 77 12.46 -17.90 -11.41
N THR A 78 11.72 -17.00 -10.73
CA THR A 78 10.85 -16.01 -11.40
C THR A 78 11.66 -15.22 -12.41
N LYS A 79 11.27 -15.30 -13.69
CA LYS A 79 11.95 -14.62 -14.78
C LYS A 79 11.52 -13.16 -14.85
N ARG A 80 12.41 -12.33 -15.37
CA ARG A 80 12.18 -10.88 -15.51
C ARG A 80 11.00 -10.60 -16.43
N GLU A 81 10.87 -11.39 -17.49
CA GLU A 81 9.85 -11.24 -18.52
C GLU A 81 8.43 -11.50 -17.98
N GLU A 82 8.30 -12.32 -16.94
CA GLU A 82 7.02 -12.60 -16.26
C GLU A 82 6.50 -11.38 -15.47
N LEU A 83 7.40 -10.47 -15.07
CA LEU A 83 7.10 -9.32 -14.22
C LEU A 83 6.71 -8.09 -15.04
N ILE A 84 7.16 -8.00 -16.29
CA ILE A 84 6.89 -6.87 -17.18
C ILE A 84 5.38 -6.72 -17.39
N GLY A 85 4.87 -5.51 -17.13
CA GLY A 85 3.45 -5.17 -17.22
C GLY A 85 2.56 -5.71 -16.09
N ASN A 86 3.16 -6.39 -15.11
CA ASN A 86 2.48 -6.88 -13.92
C ASN A 86 2.80 -6.02 -12.69
N LEU A 87 2.06 -6.23 -11.60
CA LEU A 87 2.22 -5.51 -10.35
C LEU A 87 3.05 -6.33 -9.37
N VAL A 88 4.02 -5.69 -8.73
CA VAL A 88 4.83 -6.25 -7.65
C VAL A 88 4.53 -5.49 -6.37
N ILE A 89 4.07 -6.18 -5.33
CA ILE A 89 3.90 -5.60 -3.99
C ILE A 89 5.05 -6.05 -3.08
N ALA A 90 5.76 -5.08 -2.52
CA ALA A 90 6.94 -5.33 -1.70
C ALA A 90 7.04 -4.41 -0.47
N PRO A 91 7.77 -4.81 0.59
CA PRO A 91 8.05 -3.94 1.72
C PRO A 91 8.85 -2.69 1.31
N PRO A 92 8.67 -1.52 1.96
CA PRO A 92 9.46 -0.33 1.65
C PRO A 92 10.99 -0.52 1.79
N SER A 93 11.44 -1.45 2.64
CA SER A 93 12.86 -1.77 2.83
C SER A 93 13.52 -2.37 1.59
N THR A 94 12.75 -2.84 0.60
CA THR A 94 13.33 -3.34 -0.65
C THR A 94 13.69 -2.21 -1.62
N HIS A 95 13.23 -0.98 -1.37
CA HIS A 95 13.55 0.17 -2.20
C HIS A 95 15.05 0.48 -2.13
N GLY A 96 15.71 0.59 -3.29
CA GLY A 96 17.16 0.78 -3.39
C GLY A 96 18.02 -0.47 -3.12
N SER A 97 17.41 -1.59 -2.72
CA SER A 97 18.13 -2.86 -2.52
C SER A 97 18.45 -3.55 -3.86
N PRO A 98 19.44 -4.47 -3.92
CA PRO A 98 19.70 -5.26 -5.13
C PRO A 98 18.50 -6.10 -5.59
N TRP A 99 17.57 -6.46 -4.70
CA TRP A 99 16.41 -7.28 -5.01
C TRP A 99 15.52 -6.65 -6.09
N ILE A 100 15.33 -5.33 -6.05
CA ILE A 100 14.46 -4.63 -6.99
C ILE A 100 14.99 -4.62 -8.43
N ARG A 101 16.29 -4.91 -8.63
CA ARG A 101 16.92 -4.92 -9.96
C ARG A 101 16.30 -6.00 -10.88
N LYS A 102 15.72 -7.07 -10.32
CA LYS A 102 14.99 -8.09 -11.08
C LYS A 102 13.71 -7.51 -11.74
N MET A 103 13.17 -6.41 -11.22
CA MET A 103 11.93 -5.80 -11.71
C MET A 103 12.16 -4.86 -12.90
N VAL A 104 13.41 -4.55 -13.27
CA VAL A 104 13.71 -3.55 -14.32
C VAL A 104 13.09 -4.01 -15.66
N PRO A 105 12.64 -3.13 -16.57
CA PRO A 105 12.32 -1.73 -16.28
C PRO A 105 11.12 -1.67 -15.32
N TYR A 106 11.20 -0.83 -14.30
CA TYR A 106 10.12 -0.64 -13.33
C TYR A 106 9.80 0.83 -13.12
N VAL A 107 8.60 1.09 -12.60
CA VAL A 107 8.21 2.37 -12.00
C VAL A 107 7.80 2.10 -10.57
N THR A 108 8.25 2.96 -9.64
CA THR A 108 8.00 2.78 -8.21
C THR A 108 6.86 3.65 -7.69
N ALA A 109 6.11 3.07 -6.78
CA ALA A 109 5.09 3.77 -6.03
C ALA A 109 5.13 3.38 -4.55
N THR A 110 4.63 4.26 -3.68
CA THR A 110 4.35 3.94 -2.26
C THR A 110 2.89 4.22 -1.96
N ALA A 111 2.22 3.31 -1.26
CA ALA A 111 0.94 3.57 -0.61
C ALA A 111 1.16 3.81 0.89
N SER A 112 0.89 5.02 1.39
CA SER A 112 1.02 5.34 2.82
C SER A 112 0.28 6.63 3.18
N GLY A 113 -0.32 6.69 4.37
CA GLY A 113 -0.91 7.92 4.91
C GLY A 113 0.11 9.05 5.06
N TRP A 114 1.39 8.72 5.21
CA TRP A 114 2.48 9.70 5.28
C TRP A 114 2.76 10.40 3.94
N MET A 115 2.20 9.92 2.82
CA MET A 115 2.38 10.56 1.50
C MET A 115 1.69 11.93 1.41
N THR A 116 0.81 12.26 2.36
CA THR A 116 0.25 13.62 2.53
C THR A 116 1.34 14.66 2.83
N PHE A 117 2.45 14.27 3.46
CA PHE A 117 3.50 15.21 3.87
C PHE A 117 4.56 15.37 2.77
N ARG A 118 4.77 16.61 2.30
CA ARG A 118 5.81 16.96 1.30
C ARG A 118 7.20 16.42 1.67
N GLY A 119 7.57 16.50 2.95
CA GLY A 119 8.87 16.02 3.44
C GLY A 119 9.04 14.50 3.38
N ALA A 120 7.98 13.73 3.66
CA ALA A 120 8.00 12.28 3.56
C ALA A 120 7.99 11.81 2.10
N ARG A 121 7.24 12.51 1.23
CA ARG A 121 7.22 12.27 -0.22
C ARG A 121 8.59 12.53 -0.85
N ARG A 122 9.27 13.64 -0.47
CA ARG A 122 10.62 13.98 -0.96
C ARG A 122 11.69 12.99 -0.49
N ARG A 123 11.60 12.48 0.75
CA ARG A 123 12.57 11.54 1.33
C ARG A 123 12.54 10.14 0.71
N ARG A 124 11.42 9.72 0.11
CA ARG A 124 11.28 8.35 -0.41
C ARG A 124 11.75 8.15 -1.85
N ALA A 125 12.09 9.21 -2.59
CA ALA A 125 12.61 9.14 -3.97
C ALA A 125 11.87 8.12 -4.88
N VAL A 126 10.55 8.02 -4.73
CA VAL A 126 9.68 7.15 -5.54
C VAL A 126 8.99 7.99 -6.62
N ASP A 127 8.64 7.37 -7.74
CA ASP A 127 8.04 8.05 -8.90
C ASP A 127 6.59 8.50 -8.64
N ARG A 128 5.86 7.73 -7.80
CA ARG A 128 4.46 7.97 -7.43
C ARG A 128 4.22 7.74 -5.93
N GLY A 129 3.26 8.48 -5.37
CA GLY A 129 2.86 8.36 -3.97
C GLY A 129 1.35 8.42 -3.83
N PHE A 130 0.76 7.40 -3.21
CA PHE A 130 -0.67 7.26 -2.99
C PHE A 130 -0.99 7.44 -1.51
N VAL A 131 -1.89 8.37 -1.20
CA VAL A 131 -2.31 8.68 0.18
C VAL A 131 -3.34 7.66 0.63
N LEU A 132 -2.87 6.51 1.11
CA LEU A 132 -3.73 5.47 1.67
C LEU A 132 -3.37 5.24 3.15
N SER A 133 -4.19 5.77 4.06
CA SER A 133 -4.05 5.54 5.50
C SER A 133 -4.79 4.27 5.92
N ASP A 134 -4.21 3.52 6.86
CA ASP A 134 -4.92 2.44 7.57
C ASP A 134 -5.40 2.90 8.96
N HIS A 135 -5.26 4.20 9.26
CA HIS A 135 -5.83 4.81 10.45
C HIS A 135 -7.22 5.34 10.17
N VAL A 136 -8.04 5.29 11.22
CA VAL A 136 -9.34 5.95 11.30
C VAL A 136 -9.19 7.46 11.06
N ASP A 137 -10.15 8.08 10.38
CA ASP A 137 -10.13 9.52 10.17
C ASP A 137 -10.69 10.28 11.38
N PHE A 138 -10.57 11.60 11.37
CA PHE A 138 -11.00 12.43 12.47
C PHE A 138 -12.52 12.39 12.70
N GLY A 139 -13.31 12.28 11.63
CA GLY A 139 -14.77 12.22 11.73
C GLY A 139 -15.20 10.94 12.44
N ASP A 140 -14.63 9.81 12.07
CA ASP A 140 -14.85 8.52 12.71
C ASP A 140 -14.35 8.48 14.16
N LEU A 141 -13.23 9.14 14.47
CA LEU A 141 -12.77 9.32 15.86
C LEU A 141 -13.79 10.10 16.69
N MET A 142 -14.24 11.25 16.21
CA MET A 142 -15.23 12.08 16.91
C MET A 142 -16.59 11.39 17.04
N LYS A 143 -16.96 10.60 16.02
CA LYS A 143 -18.14 9.74 16.08
C LYS A 143 -17.99 8.69 17.19
N THR A 144 -16.88 7.96 17.21
CA THR A 144 -16.60 6.94 18.24
C THR A 144 -16.66 7.55 19.64
N ILE A 145 -16.04 8.72 19.84
CA ILE A 145 -16.08 9.46 21.12
C ILE A 145 -17.52 9.75 21.57
N ARG A 146 -18.37 10.23 20.65
CA ARG A 146 -19.78 10.52 20.96
C ARG A 146 -20.56 9.24 21.27
N GLU A 147 -20.31 8.17 20.53
CA GLU A 147 -21.02 6.89 20.69
C GLU A 147 -20.61 6.12 21.95
N THR A 148 -19.42 6.35 22.50
CA THR A 148 -18.97 5.69 23.74
C THR A 148 -19.41 6.40 25.01
N GLU A 149 -19.87 7.66 24.92
CA GLU A 149 -20.20 8.52 26.07
C GLU A 149 -19.07 8.62 27.11
N ALA A 150 -17.82 8.38 26.68
CA ALA A 150 -16.68 8.36 27.58
C ALA A 150 -16.41 9.76 28.16
N GLU A 151 -16.43 9.88 29.48
CA GLU A 151 -16.18 11.15 30.18
C GLU A 151 -14.69 11.55 30.19
N ASN A 152 -13.80 10.58 30.02
CA ASN A 152 -12.35 10.79 30.04
C ASN A 152 -11.71 10.25 28.77
N ILE A 153 -11.07 11.13 27.99
CA ILE A 153 -10.44 10.79 26.70
C ILE A 153 -8.94 11.05 26.80
N ILE A 154 -8.15 9.98 26.74
CA ILE A 154 -6.69 10.04 26.78
C ILE A 154 -6.14 9.79 25.38
N CYS A 155 -5.53 10.82 24.80
CA CYS A 155 -4.94 10.74 23.46
C CYS A 155 -3.50 10.22 23.52
N THR A 156 -3.19 9.19 22.72
CA THR A 156 -1.84 8.63 22.54
C THR A 156 -1.54 8.44 21.05
N HIS A 157 -0.27 8.22 20.68
CA HIS A 157 0.15 7.91 19.30
C HIS A 157 -0.32 8.89 18.20
N GLY A 158 -0.20 10.20 18.44
CA GLY A 158 -0.50 11.25 17.46
C GLY A 158 0.17 12.59 17.78
N TYR A 159 0.10 13.55 16.85
CA TYR A 159 0.58 14.91 17.10
C TYR A 159 -0.41 15.66 17.98
N LYS A 160 0.07 16.18 19.12
CA LYS A 160 -0.74 16.79 20.17
C LYS A 160 -1.60 17.97 19.67
N GLU A 161 -1.02 18.82 18.83
CA GLU A 161 -1.60 20.10 18.39
C GLU A 161 -2.94 19.95 17.65
N ILE A 162 -3.14 18.85 16.91
CA ILE A 162 -4.36 18.66 16.10
C ILE A 162 -5.57 18.35 17.00
N PHE A 163 -5.35 17.71 18.14
CA PHE A 163 -6.43 17.27 19.03
C PHE A 163 -6.78 18.31 20.11
N GLN A 164 -5.79 19.10 20.55
CA GLN A 164 -5.95 20.04 21.67
C GLN A 164 -6.95 21.17 21.43
N ASN A 165 -7.23 21.54 20.17
CA ASN A 165 -8.11 22.67 19.85
C ASN A 165 -9.56 22.24 19.54
N THR A 166 -9.91 20.98 19.78
CA THR A 166 -11.23 20.41 19.45
C THR A 166 -12.16 20.32 20.67
N PHE A 167 -11.62 20.44 21.88
CA PHE A 167 -12.35 20.33 23.14
C PHE A 167 -12.10 21.58 24.01
#